data_AF-A0A251TYZ9-F1
#
_entry.id   AF-A0A251TYZ9-F1
#
_cell.length_a   1.000
_cell.length_b   1.000
_cell.length_c   1.000
_cell.angle_alpha   90.00
_cell.angle_beta   90.00
_cell.angle_gamma   90.00
#
_symmetry.space_group_name_H-M   'P 1'
#
loop_
_entity.id
_entity.type
_entity.pdbx_description
1 polymer ?
#
loop_
_entity_poly.entity_id
_entity_poly.type
_entity_poly.pdbx_seq_one_letter_code
_entity_poly.pdbx_strand_id
1 'polypeptide(L)'
;MILKSRLVKVFCLLVLEKLSIGSFQLVSEGCIETKKEVDPLTKIKLQLFPIDEVTRLGLEKDGLNPFLELTLKARKKISSVIKHIHTKWGGSHIAVGEPMLLPYDTHLRQSPMSRRWTSKDSSISAGDVYMAVQSPAIFRLRGIYAAS
;
A
#
# COMPACT_ATOMS: atom_id res chain seq x y z
N MET A 1 20.31 21.07 14.33
CA MET A 1 20.04 20.57 12.96
C MET A 1 19.77 19.07 13.09
N ILE A 2 18.64 18.47 12.72
CA ILE A 2 17.76 18.70 11.58
C ILE A 2 16.30 18.50 12.03
N LEU A 3 15.52 19.54 11.76
CA LEU A 3 14.09 19.66 11.96
C LEU A 3 13.38 19.29 10.65
N LYS A 4 13.03 18.03 10.37
CA LYS A 4 12.16 17.67 9.22
C LYS A 4 11.38 16.36 9.44
N SER A 5 10.51 16.32 10.45
CA SER A 5 9.54 15.20 10.60
C SER A 5 8.13 15.65 11.00
N ARG A 6 7.84 16.96 10.97
CA ARG A 6 6.57 17.51 11.46
C ARG A 6 5.52 17.81 10.39
N LEU A 7 5.82 17.73 9.09
CA LEU A 7 4.86 18.17 8.07
C LEU A 7 3.76 17.15 7.72
N VAL A 8 3.95 15.84 7.94
CA VAL A 8 2.88 14.87 7.69
C VAL A 8 1.85 14.84 8.83
N LYS A 9 2.24 15.30 10.03
CA LYS A 9 1.35 15.36 11.21
C LYS A 9 0.29 16.46 11.15
N VAL A 10 0.50 17.51 10.34
CA VAL A 10 -0.41 18.67 10.30
C VAL A 10 -1.61 18.43 9.39
N PHE A 11 -1.48 17.59 8.35
CA PHE A 11 -2.55 17.43 7.37
C PHE A 11 -3.71 16.55 7.84
N CYS A 12 -3.46 15.62 8.77
CA CYS A 12 -4.52 14.77 9.33
C CYS A 12 -5.36 15.48 10.40
N LEU A 13 -4.80 16.50 11.06
CA LEU A 13 -5.48 17.20 12.16
C LEU A 13 -6.47 18.27 11.67
N LEU A 14 -6.22 18.85 10.49
CA LEU A 14 -7.00 20.00 9.99
C LEU A 14 -8.39 19.66 9.42
N VAL A 15 -8.73 18.37 9.28
CA VAL A 15 -10.09 17.97 8.85
C VAL A 15 -11.06 17.82 10.03
N LEU A 16 -10.57 17.84 11.28
CA LEU A 16 -11.40 17.60 12.48
C LEU A 16 -11.81 18.85 13.26
N GLU A 17 -11.46 20.07 12.81
CA GLU A 17 -11.65 21.29 13.62
C GLU A 17 -12.77 22.24 13.16
N LYS A 18 -13.78 21.72 12.43
CA LYS A 18 -14.90 22.54 11.94
C LYS A 18 -16.27 21.85 12.06
N LEU A 19 -16.63 21.27 13.21
CA LEU A 19 -18.03 21.17 13.61
C LEU A 19 -18.18 21.37 15.12
N SER A 20 -19.21 22.13 15.47
CA SER A 20 -19.34 22.98 16.66
C SER A 20 -20.22 22.35 17.75
N ILE A 21 -19.70 22.35 18.98
CA ILE A 21 -20.35 22.54 20.30
C ILE A 21 -21.41 21.51 20.77
N GLY A 22 -21.13 20.84 21.91
CA GLY A 22 -22.14 20.17 22.73
C GLY A 22 -21.59 19.25 23.84
N SER A 23 -21.31 19.83 25.02
CA SER A 23 -21.37 19.30 26.39
C SER A 23 -20.97 17.85 26.77
N PHE A 24 -19.95 17.77 27.63
CA PHE A 24 -19.75 16.85 28.78
C PHE A 24 -20.22 15.38 28.69
N GLN A 25 -19.24 14.47 28.64
CA GLN A 25 -19.08 13.40 29.64
C GLN A 25 -17.62 12.94 29.61
N LEU A 26 -16.89 13.11 30.72
CA LEU A 26 -15.58 12.49 30.93
C LEU A 26 -15.79 10.98 31.13
N VAL A 27 -15.60 10.20 30.07
CA VAL A 27 -15.28 8.78 30.17
C VAL A 27 -13.88 8.61 29.61
N SER A 28 -12.92 8.52 30.52
CA SER A 28 -11.56 8.12 30.24
C SER A 28 -11.54 6.61 29.95
N GLU A 29 -11.77 6.25 28.69
CA GLU A 29 -11.26 5.00 28.13
C GLU A 29 -10.12 5.38 27.19
N GLY A 30 -8.90 5.03 27.58
CA GLY A 30 -7.70 5.34 26.83
C GLY A 30 -7.73 4.64 25.48
N CYS A 31 -7.98 5.39 24.40
CA CYS A 31 -7.57 4.99 23.07
C CYS A 31 -6.05 5.19 22.96
N ILE A 32 -5.30 4.33 23.67
CA ILE A 32 -3.90 4.10 23.33
C ILE A 32 -3.95 3.26 22.06
N GLU A 33 -4.07 3.91 20.91
CA GLU A 33 -3.79 3.25 19.64
C GLU A 33 -2.29 2.98 19.62
N THR A 34 -1.93 1.86 20.26
CA THR A 34 -0.60 1.27 20.18
C THR A 34 -0.37 1.00 18.70
N LYS A 35 0.47 1.84 18.09
CA LYS A 35 1.03 1.52 16.78
C LYS A 35 1.61 0.12 16.89
N LYS A 36 0.94 -0.86 16.28
CA LYS A 36 1.53 -2.17 16.05
C LYS A 36 2.70 -1.93 15.10
N GLU A 37 3.89 -1.76 15.65
CA GLU A 37 5.11 -1.71 14.87
C GLU A 37 5.45 -3.14 14.48
N VAL A 38 5.53 -3.41 13.18
CA VAL A 38 5.93 -4.73 12.69
C VAL A 38 7.45 -4.83 12.81
N ASP A 39 7.96 -5.88 13.46
CA ASP A 39 9.40 -6.13 13.50
C ASP A 39 9.97 -6.14 12.07
N PRO A 40 10.96 -5.27 11.75
CA PRO A 40 11.63 -5.19 10.46
C PRO A 40 12.10 -6.54 9.87
N LEU A 41 12.37 -7.53 10.72
CA LEU A 41 12.82 -8.87 10.33
C LEU A 41 11.68 -9.85 10.01
N THR A 42 10.45 -9.52 10.39
CA THR A 42 9.25 -10.33 10.16
C THR A 42 9.12 -10.64 8.68
N LYS A 43 8.93 -11.92 8.36
CA LYS A 43 8.61 -12.35 7.00
C LYS A 43 7.12 -12.15 6.77
N ILE A 44 6.79 -11.39 5.74
CA ILE A 44 5.43 -11.15 5.29
C ILE A 44 5.27 -11.81 3.92
N LYS A 45 4.15 -12.51 3.77
CA LYS A 45 3.76 -13.17 2.52
C LYS A 45 2.81 -12.25 1.77
N LEU A 46 3.28 -11.65 0.68
CA LEU A 46 2.52 -10.77 -0.19
C LEU A 46 2.02 -11.53 -1.42
N GLN A 47 0.72 -11.48 -1.68
CA GLN A 47 0.11 -11.99 -2.91
C GLN A 47 -0.30 -10.81 -3.80
N LEU A 48 0.11 -10.87 -5.06
CA LEU A 48 -0.16 -9.86 -6.07
C LEU A 48 -1.15 -10.43 -7.08
N PHE A 49 -2.20 -9.66 -7.31
CA PHE A 49 -3.25 -9.94 -8.28
C PHE A 49 -3.24 -8.89 -9.39
N PRO A 50 -3.66 -9.25 -10.61
CA PRO A 50 -3.92 -8.25 -11.63
C PRO A 50 -5.06 -7.32 -11.21
N ILE A 51 -5.04 -6.07 -11.69
CA ILE A 51 -6.08 -5.08 -11.36
C ILE A 51 -7.45 -5.46 -11.94
N ASP A 52 -7.46 -5.95 -13.17
CA ASP A 52 -8.61 -6.31 -13.98
C ASP A 52 -8.33 -7.55 -14.84
N GLU A 53 -9.39 -8.03 -15.50
CA GLU A 53 -9.30 -9.20 -16.37
C GLU A 53 -8.46 -8.95 -17.62
N VAL A 54 -8.43 -7.72 -18.13
CA VAL A 54 -7.62 -7.35 -19.30
C VAL A 54 -6.13 -7.54 -19.00
N THR A 55 -5.67 -7.08 -17.84
CA THR A 55 -4.30 -7.27 -17.37
C THR A 55 -3.97 -8.75 -17.19
N ARG A 56 -4.90 -9.53 -16.61
CA ARG A 56 -4.73 -10.97 -16.44
C ARG A 56 -4.52 -11.66 -17.79
N LEU A 57 -5.45 -11.46 -18.72
CA LEU A 57 -5.42 -12.08 -20.05
C LEU A 57 -4.22 -11.61 -20.87
N GLY A 58 -3.83 -10.34 -20.76
CA GLY A 58 -2.64 -9.80 -21.43
C GLY A 58 -1.35 -10.48 -20.96
N LEU A 59 -1.18 -10.68 -19.65
CA LEU A 59 -0.04 -11.41 -19.09
C LEU A 59 -0.04 -12.89 -19.50
N GLU A 60 -1.20 -13.56 -19.45
CA GLU A 60 -1.33 -14.97 -19.88
C GLU A 60 -0.98 -15.15 -21.36
N LYS A 61 -1.43 -14.22 -22.21
CA LYS A 61 -1.16 -14.23 -23.66
C LYS A 61 0.34 -14.11 -23.98
N ASP A 62 1.09 -13.39 -23.14
CA ASP A 62 2.54 -13.25 -23.27
C ASP A 62 3.32 -14.38 -22.57
N GLY A 63 2.63 -15.41 -22.07
CA GLY A 63 3.25 -16.54 -21.37
C GLY A 63 3.79 -16.18 -19.97
N LEU A 64 3.30 -15.08 -19.38
CA LEU A 64 3.70 -14.62 -18.05
C LEU A 64 2.67 -15.04 -17.00
N ASN A 65 3.12 -15.30 -15.78
CA ASN A 65 2.22 -15.63 -14.67
C ASN A 65 1.56 -14.35 -14.11
N PRO A 66 0.21 -14.21 -14.17
CA PRO A 66 -0.50 -13.04 -13.66
C PRO A 66 -0.55 -12.93 -12.14
N PHE A 67 -0.30 -14.03 -11.42
CA PHE A 67 -0.37 -14.08 -9.96
C PHE A 67 1.03 -14.26 -9.39
N LEU A 68 1.50 -13.29 -8.60
CA LEU A 68 2.82 -13.38 -7.98
C LEU A 68 2.68 -13.54 -6.47
N GLU A 69 3.41 -14.50 -5.91
CA GLU A 69 3.52 -14.69 -4.48
C GLU A 69 4.95 -14.41 -4.04
N LEU A 70 5.12 -13.44 -3.15
CA LEU A 70 6.41 -12.97 -2.68
C LEU A 70 6.50 -13.12 -1.17
N THR A 71 7.55 -13.78 -0.69
CA THR A 71 7.91 -13.76 0.73
C THR A 71 9.05 -12.77 0.93
N LEU A 72 8.81 -11.71 1.71
CA LEU A 72 9.76 -10.63 1.92
C LEU A 72 9.80 -10.21 3.39
N LYS A 73 10.92 -9.61 3.82
CA LYS A 73 11.00 -9.01 5.16
C LYS A 73 10.22 -7.70 5.21
N ALA A 74 9.62 -7.37 6.35
CA ALA A 74 8.87 -6.14 6.56
C ALA A 74 9.66 -4.88 6.16
N ARG A 75 10.97 -4.84 6.44
CA ARG A 75 11.88 -3.75 6.04
C ARG A 75 12.11 -3.57 4.54
N LYS A 76 11.67 -4.50 3.69
CA LYS A 76 11.90 -4.45 2.24
C LYS A 76 11.20 -3.22 1.67
N LYS A 77 11.92 -2.38 0.94
CA LYS A 77 11.35 -1.19 0.30
C LYS A 77 10.30 -1.56 -0.75
N ILE A 78 9.20 -0.82 -0.79
CA ILE A 78 8.12 -1.04 -1.77
C ILE A 78 8.62 -0.78 -3.21
N SER A 79 9.51 0.20 -3.40
CA SER A 79 10.17 0.44 -4.69
C SER A 79 10.93 -0.78 -5.21
N SER A 80 11.52 -1.58 -4.31
CA SER A 80 12.17 -2.84 -4.68
C SER A 80 11.16 -3.93 -5.04
N VAL A 81 9.97 -3.95 -4.43
CA VAL A 81 8.89 -4.86 -4.80
C VAL A 81 8.37 -4.50 -6.20
N ILE A 82 8.12 -3.21 -6.44
CA ILE A 82 7.67 -2.69 -7.74
C ILE A 82 8.70 -2.99 -8.84
N LYS A 83 10.00 -2.79 -8.58
CA LYS A 83 11.06 -3.18 -9.52
C LYS A 83 11.03 -4.67 -9.84
N HIS A 84 10.77 -5.52 -8.84
CA HIS A 84 10.67 -6.97 -9.06
C HIS A 84 9.46 -7.32 -9.93
N ILE A 85 8.31 -6.68 -9.71
CA ILE A 85 7.12 -6.81 -10.57
C ILE A 85 7.47 -6.39 -12.00
N HIS A 86 8.15 -5.25 -12.17
CA HIS A 86 8.58 -4.79 -13.47
C HIS A 86 9.52 -5.78 -14.18
N THR A 87 10.41 -6.46 -13.46
CA THR A 87 11.23 -7.53 -14.06
C THR A 87 10.40 -8.75 -14.48
N LYS A 88 9.30 -9.06 -13.79
CA LYS A 88 8.43 -10.21 -14.09
C LYS A 88 7.40 -9.93 -15.18
N TRP A 89 6.88 -8.70 -15.24
CA TRP A 89 5.76 -8.34 -16.12
C TRP A 89 6.12 -7.26 -17.15
N GLY A 90 7.23 -6.53 -16.99
CA GLY A 90 7.57 -5.36 -17.81
C GLY A 90 7.94 -5.67 -19.26
N GLY A 91 8.19 -6.93 -19.61
CA GLY A 91 8.33 -7.37 -21.00
C GLY A 91 7.00 -7.64 -21.70
N SER A 92 5.87 -7.53 -20.99
CA SER A 92 4.54 -7.78 -21.56
C SER A 92 4.05 -6.60 -22.40
N HIS A 93 3.28 -6.88 -23.44
CA HIS A 93 2.60 -5.84 -24.22
C HIS A 93 1.56 -5.08 -23.37
N ILE A 94 1.03 -5.70 -22.31
CA ILE A 94 0.07 -5.06 -21.42
C ILE A 94 0.74 -4.14 -20.39
N ALA A 95 2.07 -4.25 -20.25
CA ALA A 95 2.86 -3.51 -19.27
C ALA A 95 3.20 -2.09 -19.73
N VAL A 96 2.19 -1.32 -20.14
CA VAL A 96 2.34 0.05 -20.63
C VAL A 96 2.42 1.01 -19.45
N GLY A 97 3.54 1.73 -19.31
CA GLY A 97 3.75 2.74 -18.28
C GLY A 97 4.43 2.23 -17.00
N GLU A 98 4.29 2.99 -15.91
CA GLU A 98 4.94 2.68 -14.63
C GLU A 98 4.07 1.79 -13.75
N PRO A 99 4.62 0.68 -13.18
CA PRO A 99 3.86 -0.18 -12.31
C PRO A 99 3.58 0.49 -10.96
N MET A 100 2.36 0.31 -10.45
CA MET A 100 1.97 0.72 -9.11
C MET A 100 1.14 -0.35 -8.40
N LEU A 101 1.07 -0.22 -7.08
CA LEU A 101 0.35 -1.12 -6.18
C LEU A 101 -0.85 -0.43 -5.56
N LEU A 102 -1.95 -1.17 -5.47
CA LEU A 102 -3.20 -0.75 -4.82
C LEU A 102 -3.62 -1.76 -3.74
N PRO A 103 -4.35 -1.32 -2.71
CA PRO A 103 -5.02 -2.22 -1.78
C PRO A 103 -5.96 -3.18 -2.51
N TYR A 104 -6.03 -4.42 -2.04
CA TYR A 104 -6.94 -5.42 -2.60
C TYR A 104 -8.40 -5.17 -2.19
N ASP A 105 -8.61 -4.78 -0.92
CA ASP A 105 -9.96 -4.60 -0.34
C ASP A 105 -10.67 -3.37 -0.90
N THR A 106 -11.91 -3.57 -1.35
CA THR A 106 -12.72 -2.58 -2.06
C THR A 106 -13.01 -1.33 -1.23
N HIS A 107 -13.20 -1.48 0.09
CA HIS A 107 -13.38 -0.35 1.02
C HIS A 107 -12.18 0.60 1.04
N LEU A 108 -10.96 0.06 0.96
CA LEU A 108 -9.73 0.86 0.91
C LEU A 108 -9.51 1.51 -0.47
N ARG A 109 -10.18 1.01 -1.53
CA ARG A 109 -10.11 1.60 -2.89
C ARG A 109 -11.01 2.82 -3.06
N GLN A 110 -12.17 2.83 -2.41
CA GLN A 110 -13.17 3.91 -2.57
C GLN A 110 -12.91 5.12 -1.66
N SER A 111 -12.01 4.98 -0.69
CA SER A 111 -11.56 6.12 0.09
C SER A 111 -10.85 7.13 -0.83
N PRO A 112 -11.15 8.44 -0.75
CA PRO A 112 -10.34 9.47 -1.42
C PRO A 112 -8.88 9.49 -0.96
N MET A 113 -8.56 8.75 0.12
CA MET A 113 -7.20 8.47 0.59
C MET A 113 -6.66 7.12 0.13
N SER A 114 -7.25 6.48 -0.88
CA SER A 114 -6.83 5.17 -1.40
C SER A 114 -5.34 5.21 -1.71
N ARG A 115 -4.55 4.59 -0.83
CA ARG A 115 -3.11 4.75 -0.85
C ARG A 115 -2.55 3.89 -1.99
N ARG A 116 -2.12 4.55 -3.06
CA ARG A 116 -1.33 3.92 -4.14
C ARG A 116 0.15 3.99 -3.80
N TRP A 117 0.90 2.96 -4.16
CA TRP A 117 2.36 2.94 -4.01
C TRP A 117 3.03 2.76 -5.35
N THR A 118 4.02 3.59 -5.61
CA THR A 118 4.75 3.72 -6.87
C THR A 118 6.25 3.53 -6.65
N SER A 119 7.03 3.45 -7.74
CA SER A 119 8.50 3.42 -7.68
C SER A 119 9.09 4.63 -6.94
N LYS A 120 8.36 5.75 -6.88
CA LYS A 120 8.75 7.01 -6.21
C LYS A 120 8.67 6.93 -4.68
N ASP A 121 7.93 5.98 -4.12
CA ASP A 121 7.72 5.78 -2.68
C ASP A 121 8.91 5.06 -2.01
N SER A 122 10.12 5.56 -2.24
CA SER A 122 11.38 4.89 -1.89
C SER A 122 11.67 4.79 -0.38
N SER A 123 10.98 5.59 0.44
CA SER A 123 11.06 5.57 1.90
C SER A 123 10.09 4.59 2.56
N ILE A 124 9.10 4.09 1.81
CA ILE A 124 8.04 3.21 2.32
C ILE A 124 8.50 1.75 2.27
N SER A 125 8.42 1.06 3.40
CA SER A 125 8.69 -0.37 3.51
C SER A 125 7.42 -1.21 3.33
N ALA A 126 7.57 -2.50 3.08
CA ALA A 126 6.46 -3.43 3.00
C ALA A 126 5.71 -3.56 4.33
N GLY A 127 6.39 -3.40 5.45
CA GLY A 127 5.78 -3.31 6.78
C GLY A 127 4.87 -2.09 6.91
N ASP A 128 5.29 -0.93 6.39
CA ASP A 128 4.46 0.28 6.37
C ASP A 128 3.21 0.09 5.51
N VAL A 129 3.35 -0.58 4.36
CA VAL A 129 2.21 -0.93 3.49
C VAL A 129 1.28 -1.91 4.20
N TYR A 130 1.83 -2.96 4.81
CA TYR A 130 1.08 -3.96 5.55
C TYR A 130 0.26 -3.33 6.68
N MET A 131 0.86 -2.42 7.45
CA MET A 131 0.15 -1.64 8.47
C MET A 131 -0.89 -0.69 7.88
N ALA A 132 -0.59 -0.05 6.75
CA ALA A 132 -1.51 0.87 6.08
C ALA A 132 -2.77 0.18 5.54
N VAL A 133 -2.69 -1.11 5.22
CA VAL A 133 -3.86 -1.94 4.87
C VAL A 133 -4.45 -2.66 6.08
N GLN A 134 -4.18 -2.17 7.30
CA GLN A 134 -4.72 -2.67 8.57
C GLN A 134 -4.25 -4.08 8.96
N SER A 135 -3.04 -4.46 8.54
CA SER A 135 -2.39 -5.72 8.95
C SER A 135 -3.25 -6.97 8.71
N PRO A 136 -3.67 -7.20 7.46
CA PRO A 136 -4.57 -8.28 7.13
C PRO A 136 -3.93 -9.64 7.43
N ALA A 137 -4.75 -10.64 7.78
CA ALA A 137 -4.28 -12.02 7.92
C ALA A 137 -3.71 -12.56 6.60
N ILE A 138 -4.26 -12.11 5.46
CA ILE A 138 -3.75 -12.42 4.13
C ILE A 138 -3.39 -11.12 3.43
N PHE A 139 -2.09 -10.88 3.24
CA PHE A 139 -1.61 -9.64 2.65
C PHE A 139 -1.68 -9.70 1.12
N ARG A 140 -2.69 -9.01 0.57
CA ARG A 140 -2.95 -8.94 -0.87
C ARG A 140 -2.89 -7.52 -1.39
N LEU A 141 -2.26 -7.33 -2.54
CA LEU A 141 -2.27 -6.09 -3.29
C LEU A 141 -2.59 -6.37 -4.75
N ARG A 142 -3.00 -5.32 -5.48
CA ARG A 142 -3.16 -5.38 -6.93
C ARG A 142 -2.03 -4.64 -7.62
N GLY A 143 -1.41 -5.27 -8.61
CA GLY A 143 -0.42 -4.66 -9.47
C GLY A 143 -1.08 -4.12 -10.74
N ILE A 144 -0.71 -2.91 -11.13
CA ILE A 144 -1.31 -2.22 -12.27
C ILE A 144 -0.17 -1.60 -13.08
N TYR A 145 -0.31 -1.61 -14.40
CA TYR A 145 0.42 -0.72 -15.29
C TYR A 145 -0.55 0.38 -15.68
N ALA A 146 -0.29 1.63 -15.27
CA ALA A 146 -1.12 2.73 -15.72
C ALA A 146 -0.72 3.07 -17.15
N ALA A 147 -1.66 2.94 -18.09
CA ALA A 147 -1.53 3.52 -19.41
C ALA A 147 -1.21 5.02 -19.25
N SER A 148 -0.04 5.42 -19.74
CA SER A 148 0.41 6.82 -19.78
C SER A 148 -0.45 7.63 -20.74
#